data_AF-A0A550HT59-F1
#
_entry.id   AF-A0A550HT59-F1
#
_cell.length_a   1.000
_cell.length_b   1.000
_cell.length_c   1.000
_cell.angle_alpha   90.00
_cell.angle_beta   90.00
_cell.angle_gamma   90.00
#
_symmetry.space_group_name_H-M   'P 1'
#
loop_
_entity.id
_entity.type
_entity.pdbx_description
1 polymer ?
#
loop_
_entity_poly.entity_id
_entity_poly.type
_entity_poly.pdbx_seq_one_letter_code
_entity_poly.pdbx_strand_id
1 'polypeptide(L)' 'MKGVTKRKGETVFRVNLRFYPEKLVKLCFGKGEKVGDYLVFQGKFDEKEVYEGFNRMLEVLTN' A
#
# COMPACT_ATOMS: atom_id res chain seq x y z
N MET A 1 6.87 1.75 10.32
CA MET A 1 6.02 0.79 11.06
C MET A 1 5.67 -0.33 10.10
N LYS A 2 5.90 -1.62 10.43
CA LYS A 2 5.68 -2.79 9.53
C LYS A 2 4.23 -2.81 9.02
N GLY A 3 4.02 -2.31 7.81
CA GLY A 3 2.73 -2.25 7.15
C GLY A 3 2.46 -3.44 6.23
N VAL A 4 3.37 -4.42 6.16
CA VAL A 4 3.33 -5.58 5.27
C VAL A 4 3.49 -6.86 6.10
N THR A 5 2.62 -7.85 5.89
CA THR A 5 2.66 -9.16 6.57
C THR A 5 2.31 -10.26 5.58
N LYS A 6 3.05 -11.37 5.64
CA LYS A 6 2.71 -12.58 4.88
C LYS A 6 1.83 -13.52 5.71
N ARG A 7 0.71 -13.98 5.16
CA ARG A 7 -0.20 -14.95 5.78
C ARG A 7 -0.69 -15.94 4.73
N LYS A 8 -0.52 -17.24 4.98
CA LYS A 8 -0.93 -18.34 4.06
C LYS A 8 -0.46 -18.17 2.60
N GLY A 9 0.73 -17.59 2.40
CA GLY A 9 1.29 -17.34 1.06
C GLY A 9 0.78 -16.06 0.37
N GLU A 10 -0.04 -15.28 1.06
CA GLU A 10 -0.52 -13.97 0.59
C GLU A 10 0.16 -12.85 1.38
N THR A 11 0.48 -11.78 0.68
CA THR A 11 0.97 -10.54 1.27
C THR A 11 -0.23 -9.64 1.56
N VAL A 12 -0.32 -9.19 2.80
CA VAL A 12 -1.32 -8.23 3.27
C VAL A 12 -0.61 -6.96 3.69
N PHE A 13 -1.04 -5.82 3.15
CA PHE A 13 -0.57 -4.53 3.60
C PHE A 13 -1.68 -3.48 3.61
N ARG A 14 -1.46 -2.40 4.35
CA ARG A 14 -2.42 -1.30 4.45
C ARG A 14 -1.76 0.06 4.35
N VAL A 15 -2.46 1.01 3.76
CA VAL A 15 -2.00 2.39 3.60
C VAL A 15 -3.02 3.32 4.27
N ASN A 16 -2.54 4.21 5.13
CA ASN A 16 -3.39 5.15 5.86
C ASN A 16 -3.68 6.40 5.00
N LEU A 17 -4.95 6.61 4.71
CA LEU A 17 -5.44 7.67 3.83
C LEU A 17 -5.36 9.07 4.45
N ARG A 18 -5.11 9.19 5.76
CA ARG A 18 -4.85 10.48 6.41
C ARG A 18 -3.49 11.06 6.01
N PHE A 19 -2.53 10.21 5.67
CA PHE A 19 -1.17 10.60 5.29
C PHE A 19 -0.93 10.49 3.79
N TYR A 20 -1.62 9.57 3.12
CA TYR A 20 -1.41 9.26 1.70
C TYR A 20 -2.73 9.41 0.93
N PRO A 21 -2.85 10.38 0.01
CA PRO A 21 -4.08 10.60 -0.74
C PRO A 21 -4.54 9.35 -1.50
N GLU A 22 -5.82 9.01 -1.42
CA GLU A 22 -6.37 7.76 -2.00
C GLU A 22 -6.06 7.59 -3.50
N LYS A 23 -6.06 8.69 -4.27
CA LYS A 23 -5.69 8.68 -5.70
C LYS A 23 -4.25 8.22 -5.92
N LEU A 24 -3.32 8.68 -5.09
CA LEU A 24 -1.91 8.32 -5.15
C LEU A 24 -1.70 6.86 -4.76
N VAL A 25 -2.35 6.42 -3.68
CA VAL A 25 -2.30 5.01 -3.25
C VAL A 25 -2.80 4.09 -4.38
N LYS A 26 -3.90 4.47 -5.05
CA LYS A 26 -4.45 3.70 -6.18
C LYS A 26 -3.55 3.71 -7.41
N LEU A 27 -2.76 4.77 -7.62
CA LEU A 27 -1.77 4.83 -8.69
C LEU A 27 -0.60 3.86 -8.42
N CYS A 28 -0.15 3.74 -7.18
CA CYS A 28 0.99 2.91 -6.80
C CYS A 28 0.63 1.42 -6.67
N PHE A 29 -0.52 1.09 -6.10
CA PHE A 29 -0.88 -0.27 -5.70
C PHE A 29 -2.16 -0.81 -6.37
N GLY A 30 -2.81 -0.01 -7.21
CA GLY A 30 -4.07 -0.39 -7.86
C GLY A 30 -5.28 -0.34 -6.92
N LYS A 31 -6.25 -1.24 -7.12
CA LYS A 31 -7.48 -1.27 -6.33
C LYS A 31 -7.25 -2.04 -5.02
N GLY A 32 -7.45 -1.37 -3.89
CA GLY A 32 -7.52 -1.97 -2.56
C GLY A 32 -8.93 -1.85 -1.96
N GLU A 33 -9.16 -2.56 -0.87
CA GLU A 33 -10.39 -2.50 -0.08
C GLU A 33 -10.33 -1.33 0.91
N LYS A 34 -11.36 -0.48 0.94
CA LYS A 34 -11.41 0.65 1.88
C LYS A 34 -11.98 0.19 3.22
N VAL A 35 -11.19 0.30 4.28
CA VAL A 35 -11.55 -0.05 5.65
C VAL A 35 -11.26 1.14 6.56
N GLY A 36 -12.30 1.93 6.86
CA GLY A 36 -12.16 3.19 7.59
C GLY A 36 -11.20 4.15 6.87
N ASP A 37 -10.16 4.58 7.58
CA ASP A 37 -9.11 5.46 7.06
C ASP A 37 -7.98 4.72 6.34
N TYR A 38 -8.16 3.45 5.97
CA TYR A 38 -7.14 2.66 5.31
C TYR A 38 -7.61 2.12 3.96
N LEU A 39 -6.68 2.00 3.01
CA LEU A 39 -6.79 1.05 1.91
C LEU A 39 -5.99 -0.20 2.27
N VAL A 40 -6.64 -1.35 2.25
CA VAL A 40 -6.08 -2.67 2.54
C VAL A 40 -5.92 -3.43 1.23
N PHE A 41 -4.77 -4.07 1.08
CA PHE A 41 -4.39 -4.87 -0.08
C PHE A 41 -4.06 -6.27 0.39
N GLN A 42 -4.64 -7.26 -0.27
CA GLN A 42 -4.40 -8.68 0.00
C GLN A 42 -4.25 -9.41 -1.33
N GLY A 43 -3.18 -10.18 -1.47
CA GLY A 43 -2.92 -10.96 -2.68
C GLY A 43 -1.51 -11.50 -2.75
N LYS A 44 -1.14 -12.05 -3.91
CA LYS A 44 0.22 -12.51 -4.19
C LYS A 44 1.07 -11.33 -4.65
N PHE A 45 1.59 -10.57 -3.69
CA PHE A 45 2.56 -9.51 -3.94
C PHE A 45 3.95 -9.95 -3.50
N ASP A 46 4.97 -9.66 -4.30
CA ASP A 46 6.33 -9.67 -3.78
C ASP A 46 6.47 -8.54 -2.76
N GLU A 47 7.14 -8.83 -1.66
CA GLU A 47 7.40 -7.82 -0.63
C GLU A 47 8.27 -6.68 -1.17
N LYS A 48 9.18 -6.97 -2.10
CA LYS A 48 9.99 -5.97 -2.79
C LYS A 48 9.13 -4.98 -3.59
N GLU A 49 8.16 -5.48 -4.37
CA GLU A 49 7.24 -4.65 -5.16
C GLU A 49 6.42 -3.72 -4.27
N VAL A 50 5.99 -4.22 -3.10
CA VAL A 50 5.25 -3.42 -2.13
C VAL A 50 6.12 -2.26 -1.62
N TYR A 51 7.39 -2.51 -1.27
CA TYR A 51 8.29 -1.44 -0.84
C TYR A 51 8.62 -0.44 -1.95
N GLU A 52 8.80 -0.89 -3.20
CA GLU A 52 8.99 -0.01 -4.35
C GLU A 52 7.77 0.91 -4.56
N GLY A 53 6.56 0.38 -4.40
CA GLY A 53 5.33 1.17 -4.42
C GLY A 53 5.28 2.23 -3.31
N PHE A 54 5.76 1.90 -2.10
CA PHE A 54 5.86 2.87 -1.01
C PHE A 54 6.89 3.96 -1.30
N ASN A 55 8.05 3.62 -1.85
CA ASN A 55 9.08 4.58 -2.21
C ASN A 55 8.58 5.55 -3.28
N ARG A 56 7.96 5.03 -4.34
CA ARG A 56 7.34 5.85 -5.39
C ARG A 56 6.29 6.81 -4.83
N MET A 57 5.50 6.36 -3.86
CA MET A 57 4.50 7.20 -3.20
C MET A 57 5.14 8.34 -2.40
N LEU A 58 6.25 8.08 -1.70
CA LEU A 58 7.00 9.10 -0.97
C LEU A 58 7.65 10.12 -1.92
N GLU A 59 8.23 9.66 -3.02
CA GLU A 59 8.84 10.53 -4.03
C GLU A 59 7.84 11.55 -4.60
N VAL A 60 6.61 11.11 -4.89
CA VAL A 60 5.54 11.99 -5.40
C VAL A 60 5.04 12.97 -4.33
N LEU A 61 5.12 12.63 -3.04
CA LEU A 61 4.71 13.55 -1.97
C LEU A 61 5.76 14.62 -1.65
N THR A 62 7.02 14.36 -1.99
CA THR A 62 8.15 15.27 -1.72
C THR A 62 8.47 16.23 -2.86
N ASN A 63 7.88 16.03 -4.04
CA ASN A 63 8.08 16.87 -5.24
C ASN A 63 6.78 17.56 -5.64
#